data_AF-A0A0M3KJB3-F1
#
_entry.id   AF-A0A0M3KJB3-F1
#
_cell.length_a   1.000
_cell.length_b   1.000
_cell.length_c   1.000
_cell.angle_alpha   90.00
_cell.angle_beta   90.00
_cell.angle_gamma   90.00
#
_symmetry.space_group_name_H-M   'P 1'
#
loop_
_entity.id
_entity.type
_entity.pdbx_description
1 polymer ?
#
loop_
_entity_poly.entity_id
_entity_poly.type
_entity_poly.pdbx_seq_one_letter_code
_entity_poly.pdbx_strand_id
1 'polypeptide(L)'
;MEINSTLLYYSDVLTRASQTVRENYPENTFVAKSAVTVTYVNVTTGNRKSAGNTFQALIVAGLNKNAENMTFVHLLYRDLPWSEGAEAGIMSFDEANSIMLPGSGTEGIEQLSQLSNIQIPGQWLYRIDTEAVYPCTHPQLQPPYCDATTPRRANNSQRRPNKTPSSQQTPRPFFNQILSYHS
;
A
#
# COMPACT_ATOMS: atom_id res chain seq x y z
N MET A 1 -18.31 -19.97 9.18
CA MET A 1 -17.09 -19.76 8.38
C MET A 1 -16.60 -21.11 7.89
N GLU A 2 -16.35 -21.21 6.60
CA GLU A 2 -15.72 -22.37 5.97
C GLU A 2 -14.41 -21.92 5.31
N ILE A 3 -13.38 -22.75 5.36
CA ILE A 3 -12.07 -22.47 4.78
C ILE A 3 -11.71 -23.63 3.86
N ASN A 4 -11.55 -23.33 2.57
CA ASN A 4 -11.17 -24.31 1.56
C ASN A 4 -9.78 -23.95 1.01
N SER A 5 -8.86 -24.90 0.99
CA SER A 5 -7.53 -24.71 0.42
C SER A 5 -7.28 -25.64 -0.76
N THR A 6 -6.53 -25.16 -1.75
CA THR A 6 -6.14 -25.95 -2.91
C THR A 6 -4.73 -25.59 -3.32
N LEU A 7 -3.87 -26.60 -3.42
CA LEU A 7 -2.52 -26.49 -3.95
C LEU A 7 -2.58 -26.52 -5.48
N LEU A 8 -1.94 -25.53 -6.11
CA LEU A 8 -2.00 -25.27 -7.54
C LEU A 8 -0.60 -25.36 -8.16
N TYR A 9 -0.51 -26.22 -9.18
CA TYR A 9 0.66 -26.37 -10.04
C TYR A 9 0.33 -26.09 -11.53
N TYR A 10 -0.89 -25.63 -11.82
CA TYR A 10 -1.33 -25.38 -13.18
C TYR A 10 -0.53 -24.24 -13.82
N SER A 11 -0.02 -24.48 -15.04
CA SER A 11 0.83 -23.53 -15.77
C SER A 11 0.21 -22.14 -15.83
N ASP A 12 -1.08 -22.05 -16.16
CA ASP A 12 -1.76 -20.76 -16.39
C ASP A 12 -1.87 -19.94 -15.11
N VAL A 13 -2.12 -20.60 -13.97
CA VAL A 13 -2.16 -19.95 -12.66
C VAL A 13 -0.77 -19.43 -12.29
N LEU A 14 0.27 -20.26 -12.46
CA LEU A 14 1.64 -19.88 -12.15
C LEU A 14 2.16 -18.78 -13.08
N THR A 15 1.79 -18.80 -14.37
CA THR A 15 2.14 -17.76 -15.34
C THR A 15 1.51 -16.43 -14.95
N ARG A 16 0.22 -16.40 -14.61
CA ARG A 16 -0.48 -15.19 -14.14
C ARG A 16 0.12 -14.67 -12.85
N ALA A 17 0.33 -15.55 -11.86
CA ALA A 17 0.97 -15.19 -10.60
C ALA A 17 2.38 -14.59 -10.81
N SER A 18 3.17 -15.16 -11.73
CA SER A 18 4.48 -14.63 -12.10
C SER A 18 4.39 -13.26 -12.77
N GLN A 19 3.38 -13.01 -13.60
CA GLN A 19 3.15 -11.70 -14.23
C GLN A 19 2.78 -10.66 -13.18
N THR A 20 1.78 -10.96 -12.34
CA THR A 20 1.33 -10.06 -11.27
C THR A 20 2.48 -9.61 -10.37
N VAL A 21 3.36 -10.53 -9.93
CA VAL A 21 4.53 -10.15 -9.12
C VAL A 21 5.50 -9.27 -9.91
N ARG A 22 5.85 -9.66 -11.14
CA ARG A 22 6.82 -8.93 -11.98
C ARG A 22 6.37 -7.53 -12.36
N GLU A 23 5.07 -7.31 -12.48
CA GLU A 23 4.47 -6.01 -12.82
C GLU A 23 4.41 -5.06 -11.61
N ASN A 24 4.31 -5.61 -10.40
CA ASN A 24 4.04 -4.82 -9.20
C ASN A 24 5.24 -4.69 -8.25
N TYR A 25 6.23 -5.59 -8.31
CA TYR A 25 7.45 -5.54 -7.51
C TYR A 25 8.68 -5.32 -8.40
N PRO A 26 9.79 -4.78 -7.87
CA PRO A 26 11.07 -4.67 -8.57
C PRO A 26 11.77 -6.03 -8.75
N GLU A 27 11.01 -7.07 -9.12
CA GLU A 27 11.39 -8.48 -9.16
C GLU A 27 11.04 -9.07 -10.53
N ASN A 28 11.47 -8.38 -11.59
CA ASN A 28 11.13 -8.68 -12.99
C ASN A 28 11.56 -10.07 -13.50
N THR A 29 12.34 -10.81 -12.71
CA THR A 29 12.79 -12.18 -13.02
C THR A 29 12.11 -13.26 -12.20
N PHE A 30 11.15 -12.90 -11.34
CA PHE A 30 10.41 -13.84 -10.53
C PHE A 30 9.62 -14.84 -11.39
N VAL A 31 9.69 -16.11 -11.01
CA VAL A 31 8.92 -17.21 -11.61
C VAL A 31 8.28 -18.01 -10.48
N ALA A 32 6.95 -18.01 -10.43
CA ALA A 32 6.17 -18.83 -9.52
C ALA A 32 6.41 -20.32 -9.80
N LYS A 33 6.61 -21.10 -8.74
CA LYS A 33 6.82 -22.56 -8.79
C LYS A 33 5.66 -23.33 -8.18
N SER A 34 4.95 -22.72 -7.24
CA SER A 34 3.75 -23.26 -6.64
C SER A 34 2.86 -22.12 -6.16
N ALA A 35 1.56 -22.40 -6.04
CA ALA A 35 0.65 -21.50 -5.37
C ALA A 35 -0.36 -22.29 -4.54
N VAL A 36 -0.85 -21.70 -3.46
CA VAL A 36 -1.96 -22.21 -2.65
C VAL A 36 -3.04 -21.17 -2.65
N THR A 37 -4.24 -21.52 -3.09
CA THR A 37 -5.42 -20.67 -2.90
C THR A 37 -6.14 -21.11 -1.65
N VAL A 38 -6.40 -20.17 -0.75
CA VAL A 38 -7.28 -20.33 0.40
C VAL A 38 -8.52 -19.47 0.16
N THR A 39 -9.68 -20.09 0.17
CA THR A 39 -10.98 -19.42 0.02
C THR A 39 -11.66 -19.41 1.38
N TYR A 40 -11.92 -18.21 1.88
CA TYR A 40 -12.67 -17.96 3.10
C TYR A 40 -14.12 -17.70 2.72
N VAL A 41 -15.04 -18.52 3.21
CA VAL A 41 -16.45 -18.45 2.87
C VAL A 41 -17.27 -18.05 4.09
N ASN A 42 -18.13 -17.05 3.88
CA ASN A 42 -19.10 -16.57 4.88
C ASN A 42 -18.42 -16.25 6.23
N VAL A 43 -17.35 -15.45 6.18
CA VAL A 43 -16.66 -14.93 7.37
C VAL A 43 -17.53 -13.85 7.99
N THR A 44 -17.93 -14.09 9.25
CA THR A 44 -18.79 -13.22 10.08
C THR A 44 -18.54 -13.51 11.55
N THR A 45 -19.16 -12.72 12.43
CA THR A 45 -19.39 -13.15 13.81
C THR A 45 -20.42 -14.29 13.85
N GLY A 46 -20.21 -15.27 14.75
CA GLY A 46 -21.04 -16.49 14.83
C GLY A 46 -22.53 -16.28 15.12
N ASN A 47 -22.95 -15.04 15.45
CA ASN A 47 -24.30 -14.71 15.88
C ASN A 47 -25.12 -13.97 14.79
N ARG A 48 -24.53 -13.69 13.62
CA ARG A 48 -25.19 -12.87 12.59
C ARG A 48 -26.04 -13.70 11.62
N LYS A 49 -27.16 -13.10 11.20
CA LYS A 49 -28.05 -13.59 10.13
C LYS A 49 -27.77 -12.95 8.76
N SER A 50 -26.92 -11.91 8.71
CA SER A 50 -26.54 -11.21 7.47
C SER A 50 -25.52 -12.02 6.67
N ALA A 51 -25.43 -11.77 5.36
CA ALA A 51 -24.38 -12.34 4.52
C ALA A 51 -22.98 -11.98 5.05
N GLY A 52 -22.07 -12.95 5.00
CA GLY A 52 -20.68 -12.78 5.38
C GLY A 52 -19.74 -12.44 4.25
N ASN A 53 -18.52 -12.12 4.63
CA ASN A 53 -17.45 -11.84 3.70
C ASN A 53 -16.96 -13.14 3.07
N THR A 54 -16.78 -13.13 1.75
CA THR A 54 -16.12 -14.22 1.02
C THR A 54 -14.97 -13.63 0.23
N PHE A 55 -13.76 -14.14 0.46
CA PHE A 55 -12.55 -13.63 -0.14
C PHE A 55 -11.53 -14.76 -0.32
N GLN A 56 -10.50 -14.50 -1.13
CA GLN A 56 -9.45 -15.47 -1.38
C GLN A 56 -8.07 -14.90 -1.03
N ALA A 57 -7.19 -15.77 -0.56
CA ALA A 57 -5.77 -15.51 -0.45
C ALA A 57 -5.03 -16.49 -1.36
N LEU A 58 -4.27 -15.97 -2.32
CA LEU A 58 -3.38 -16.76 -3.16
C LEU A 58 -1.95 -16.57 -2.64
N ILE A 59 -1.40 -17.61 -2.02
CA ILE A 59 0.00 -17.65 -1.58
C ILE A 59 0.82 -18.20 -2.73
N VAL A 60 1.80 -17.44 -3.21
CA VAL A 60 2.62 -17.77 -4.37
C VAL A 60 4.07 -17.91 -3.91
N ALA A 61 4.66 -19.08 -4.10
CA ALA A 61 6.07 -19.32 -3.82
C ALA A 61 6.83 -19.58 -5.13
N GLY A 62 7.99 -18.95 -5.26
CA GLY A 62 8.79 -19.02 -6.47
C GLY A 62 10.24 -18.62 -6.27
N LEU A 63 10.94 -18.42 -7.39
CA LEU A 63 12.36 -18.10 -7.43
C LEU A 63 12.59 -16.88 -8.33
N ASN A 64 13.59 -16.05 -8.00
CA ASN A 64 14.14 -15.06 -8.92
C ASN A 64 15.33 -15.63 -9.72
N LYS A 65 15.97 -14.81 -10.57
CA LYS A 65 17.13 -15.21 -11.39
C LYS A 65 18.34 -15.72 -10.57
N ASN A 66 18.46 -15.32 -9.30
CA ASN A 66 19.55 -15.72 -8.42
C ASN A 66 19.23 -17.04 -7.68
N ALA A 67 18.10 -17.68 -7.98
CA ALA A 67 17.54 -18.82 -7.25
C ALA A 67 17.23 -18.50 -5.77
N GLU A 68 16.93 -17.24 -5.46
CA GLU A 68 16.43 -16.85 -4.14
C GLU A 68 14.94 -17.20 -4.04
N ASN A 69 14.55 -17.85 -2.94
CA ASN A 69 13.14 -18.13 -2.64
C ASN A 69 12.42 -16.83 -2.33
N MET A 70 11.21 -16.68 -2.89
CA MET A 70 10.35 -15.53 -2.61
C MET A 70 8.92 -16.02 -2.43
N THR A 71 8.21 -15.46 -1.45
CA THR A 71 6.82 -15.81 -1.18
C THR A 71 5.97 -14.55 -1.10
N PHE A 72 4.87 -14.56 -1.85
CA PHE A 72 3.91 -13.47 -1.90
C PHE A 72 2.54 -13.96 -1.47
N VAL A 73 1.75 -13.09 -0.87
CA VAL A 73 0.31 -13.29 -0.71
C VAL A 73 -0.43 -12.25 -1.52
N HIS A 74 -1.39 -12.73 -2.31
CA HIS A 74 -2.30 -11.92 -3.10
C HIS A 74 -3.72 -12.11 -2.55
N LEU A 75 -4.21 -11.11 -1.83
CA LEU A 75 -5.55 -11.07 -1.26
C LEU A 75 -6.52 -10.52 -2.29
N LEU A 76 -7.65 -11.20 -2.45
CA LEU A 76 -8.69 -10.91 -3.44
C LEU A 76 -10.01 -10.69 -2.71
N TYR A 77 -10.39 -9.43 -2.58
CA TYR A 77 -11.68 -8.97 -2.06
C TYR A 77 -12.59 -8.57 -3.22
N ARG A 78 -13.89 -8.85 -3.09
CA ARG A 78 -14.90 -8.46 -4.09
C ARG A 78 -16.09 -7.76 -3.47
N ASP A 79 -16.86 -8.46 -2.66
CA ASP A 79 -17.99 -7.89 -1.93
C ASP A 79 -17.79 -8.22 -0.45
N LEU A 80 -17.84 -7.18 0.38
CA LEU A 80 -17.64 -7.27 1.82
C LEU A 80 -18.91 -6.78 2.54
N PRO A 81 -20.00 -7.57 2.53
CA PRO A 81 -21.29 -7.16 3.09
C PRO A 81 -21.29 -7.06 4.63
N TRP A 82 -20.22 -7.51 5.29
CA TRP A 82 -20.08 -7.46 6.74
C TRP A 82 -18.82 -6.68 7.14
N SER A 83 -18.99 -5.66 7.98
CA SER A 83 -17.90 -4.79 8.43
C SER A 83 -17.80 -4.63 9.95
N GLU A 84 -18.86 -4.96 10.70
CA GLU A 84 -18.92 -4.76 12.16
C GLU A 84 -17.84 -5.58 12.89
N GLY A 85 -16.82 -4.91 13.42
CA GLY A 85 -15.71 -5.54 14.14
C GLY A 85 -14.86 -6.45 13.26
N ALA A 86 -14.99 -6.35 11.94
CA ALA A 86 -14.18 -7.12 11.02
C ALA A 86 -12.77 -6.54 10.97
N GLU A 87 -11.77 -7.40 11.09
CA GLU A 87 -10.37 -7.03 11.00
C GLU A 87 -9.71 -7.77 9.85
N ALA A 88 -8.77 -7.10 9.19
CA ALA A 88 -7.97 -7.68 8.13
C ALA A 88 -6.54 -7.18 8.24
N GLY A 89 -5.60 -8.09 8.09
CA GLY A 89 -4.17 -7.80 8.20
C GLY A 89 -3.32 -9.02 7.94
N ILE A 90 -2.01 -8.81 7.88
CA ILE A 90 -1.00 -9.86 7.85
C ILE A 90 -0.23 -9.74 9.15
N MET A 91 -0.39 -10.74 10.02
CA MET A 91 0.29 -10.78 11.31
C MET A 91 1.63 -11.49 11.16
N SER A 92 2.68 -10.86 11.67
CA SER A 92 4.00 -11.45 11.89
C SER A 92 4.17 -11.84 13.36
N PHE A 93 5.37 -12.30 13.74
CA PHE A 93 5.67 -12.67 15.12
C PHE A 93 5.57 -11.50 16.11
N ASP A 94 5.88 -10.28 15.65
CA ASP A 94 5.68 -9.07 16.43
C ASP A 94 4.76 -8.06 15.72
N GLU A 95 4.23 -7.13 16.52
CA GLU A 95 3.32 -6.09 16.03
C GLU A 95 4.01 -5.12 15.07
N ALA A 96 5.31 -4.87 15.25
CA ALA A 96 6.08 -3.94 14.43
C ALA A 96 6.26 -4.41 12.99
N ASN A 97 6.27 -5.73 12.77
CA ASN A 97 6.41 -6.37 11.46
C ASN A 97 5.06 -6.81 10.86
N SER A 98 3.97 -6.62 11.59
CA SER A 98 2.60 -6.90 11.14
C SER A 98 2.04 -5.70 10.38
N ILE A 99 1.10 -5.94 9.46
CA ILE A 99 0.35 -4.87 8.80
C ILE A 99 -1.16 -5.07 9.01
N MET A 100 -1.84 -3.99 9.32
CA MET A 100 -3.30 -3.92 9.25
C MET A 100 -3.71 -3.33 7.91
N LEU A 101 -4.72 -3.91 7.28
CA LEU A 101 -5.30 -3.39 6.05
C LEU A 101 -6.16 -2.13 6.35
N PRO A 102 -6.31 -1.22 5.38
CA PRO A 102 -7.09 0.00 5.56
C PRO A 102 -8.52 -0.27 6.00
N GLY A 103 -8.99 0.52 6.96
CA GLY A 103 -10.34 0.37 7.51
C GLY A 103 -10.52 -0.82 8.44
N SER A 104 -9.50 -1.64 8.70
CA SER A 104 -9.57 -2.75 9.65
C SER A 104 -10.11 -2.31 11.01
N GLY A 105 -11.03 -3.07 11.58
CA GLY A 105 -11.69 -2.77 12.86
C GLY A 105 -12.77 -1.69 12.76
N THR A 106 -13.08 -1.18 11.56
CA THR A 106 -14.06 -0.12 11.32
C THR A 106 -15.00 -0.49 10.16
N GLU A 107 -16.05 0.30 9.95
CA GLU A 107 -16.92 0.14 8.77
C GLU A 107 -16.17 0.31 7.45
N GLY A 108 -15.05 1.03 7.44
CA GLY A 108 -14.24 1.29 6.25
C GLY A 108 -13.57 0.06 5.64
N ILE A 109 -13.60 -1.11 6.31
CA ILE A 109 -13.07 -2.37 5.78
C ILE A 109 -13.77 -2.81 4.48
N GLU A 110 -14.99 -2.33 4.23
CA GLU A 110 -15.70 -2.57 2.96
C GLU A 110 -14.94 -2.01 1.75
N GLN A 111 -14.11 -0.97 1.95
CA GLN A 111 -13.33 -0.34 0.89
C GLN A 111 -12.21 -1.25 0.36
N LEU A 112 -11.88 -2.35 1.05
CA LEU A 112 -10.88 -3.30 0.57
C LEU A 112 -11.24 -3.94 -0.77
N SER A 113 -12.51 -3.94 -1.17
CA SER A 113 -12.93 -4.38 -2.51
C SER A 113 -12.80 -3.32 -3.60
N GLN A 114 -12.69 -2.05 -3.22
CA GLN A 114 -12.66 -0.91 -4.16
C GLN A 114 -11.25 -0.31 -4.29
N LEU A 115 -10.46 -0.41 -3.23
CA LEU A 115 -9.10 0.11 -3.13
C LEU A 115 -8.08 -1.03 -3.24
N SER A 116 -6.79 -0.66 -3.26
CA SER A 116 -5.69 -1.57 -3.55
C SER A 116 -4.35 -0.94 -3.21
N ASN A 117 -3.31 -1.75 -3.01
CA ASN A 117 -1.91 -1.30 -2.99
C ASN A 117 -1.16 -1.53 -4.32
N ILE A 118 -1.83 -2.14 -5.31
CA ILE A 118 -1.32 -2.41 -6.66
C ILE A 118 -2.19 -1.77 -7.76
N GLN A 119 -3.07 -0.84 -7.38
CA GLN A 119 -3.96 -0.10 -8.29
C GLN A 119 -4.95 -0.98 -9.08
N ILE A 120 -5.23 -2.19 -8.58
CA ILE A 120 -6.27 -3.07 -9.12
C ILE A 120 -7.32 -3.26 -8.02
N PRO A 121 -8.55 -2.71 -8.18
CA PRO A 121 -9.58 -2.77 -7.14
C PRO A 121 -9.77 -4.17 -6.56
N GLY A 122 -9.79 -4.27 -5.23
CA GLY A 122 -10.00 -5.53 -4.53
C GLY A 122 -8.74 -6.39 -4.37
N GLN A 123 -7.63 -6.00 -4.99
CA GLN A 123 -6.42 -6.80 -5.01
C GLN A 123 -5.35 -6.18 -4.13
N TRP A 124 -4.80 -6.97 -3.22
CA TRP A 124 -3.74 -6.53 -2.32
C TRP A 124 -2.59 -7.53 -2.36
N LEU A 125 -1.38 -7.07 -2.67
CA LEU A 125 -0.22 -7.92 -2.89
C LEU A 125 0.89 -7.57 -1.90
N TYR A 126 1.41 -8.57 -1.20
CA TYR A 126 2.47 -8.40 -0.22
C TYR A 126 3.52 -9.48 -0.34
N ARG A 127 4.79 -9.10 -0.16
CA ARG A 127 5.89 -10.04 0.05
C ARG A 127 5.92 -10.45 1.53
N ILE A 128 6.00 -11.76 1.80
CA ILE A 128 5.84 -12.35 3.14
C ILE A 128 6.96 -13.33 3.53
N ASP A 129 8.01 -13.45 2.72
CA ASP A 129 9.23 -14.22 3.05
C ASP A 129 10.31 -13.39 3.76
N THR A 130 10.00 -12.16 4.17
CA THR A 130 10.92 -11.22 4.85
C THR A 130 10.54 -11.03 6.31
N GLU A 131 11.47 -10.50 7.12
CA GLU A 131 11.24 -10.22 8.55
C GLU A 131 10.07 -9.26 8.78
N ALA A 132 10.01 -8.19 7.97
CA ALA A 132 8.94 -7.21 7.97
C ALA A 132 8.05 -7.36 6.74
N VAL A 133 6.74 -7.16 6.90
CA VAL A 133 5.82 -7.00 5.76
C VAL A 133 5.74 -5.52 5.41
N TYR A 134 6.17 -5.15 4.21
CA TYR A 134 6.10 -3.77 3.75
C TYR A 134 4.71 -3.46 3.17
N PRO A 135 4.07 -2.33 3.56
CA PRO A 135 2.74 -1.97 3.05
C PRO A 135 2.68 -1.74 1.53
N CYS A 136 3.77 -1.21 0.97
CA CYS A 136 3.89 -0.91 -0.45
C CYS A 136 4.89 -1.80 -1.16
N THR A 137 4.63 -2.05 -2.43
CA THR A 137 5.50 -2.88 -3.28
C THR A 137 6.81 -2.19 -3.66
N HIS A 138 6.87 -0.86 -3.54
CA HIS A 138 8.03 -0.03 -3.84
C HIS A 138 8.33 0.96 -2.70
N PRO A 139 9.61 1.14 -2.31
CA PRO A 139 9.99 2.03 -1.20
C PRO A 139 9.62 3.51 -1.38
N GLN A 140 9.41 3.96 -2.61
CA GLN A 140 9.08 5.35 -2.94
C GLN A 140 7.60 5.67 -2.80
N LEU A 141 6.74 4.64 -2.72
CA LEU A 141 5.30 4.79 -2.62
C LEU A 141 4.87 4.98 -1.16
N GLN A 142 3.78 5.71 -0.96
CA GLN A 142 3.26 5.99 0.37
C GLN A 142 2.09 5.07 0.72
N PRO A 143 2.09 4.45 1.92
CA PRO A 143 0.95 3.71 2.39
C PRO A 143 -0.28 4.62 2.61
N PRO A 144 -1.49 4.05 2.63
CA PRO A 144 -1.75 2.60 2.57
C PRO A 144 -2.08 2.06 1.16
N TYR A 145 -2.37 2.94 0.21
CA TYR A 145 -2.82 2.56 -1.15
C TYR A 145 -1.71 2.61 -2.21
N CYS A 146 -0.54 3.15 -1.85
CA CYS A 146 0.64 3.14 -2.71
C CYS A 146 0.41 3.83 -4.06
N ASP A 147 -0.41 4.88 -4.06
CA ASP A 147 -0.80 5.70 -5.21
C ASP A 147 -0.09 7.06 -5.24
N ALA A 148 0.53 7.46 -4.12
CA ALA A 148 1.34 8.68 -4.01
C ALA A 148 2.83 8.35 -3.86
N THR A 149 3.69 9.25 -4.37
CA THR A 149 5.15 9.15 -4.21
C THR A 149 5.65 10.05 -3.08
N THR A 150 6.69 9.61 -2.38
CA THR A 150 7.33 10.40 -1.33
C THR A 150 7.99 11.63 -1.96
N PRO A 151 7.73 12.86 -1.47
CA PRO A 151 8.38 14.06 -1.98
C PRO A 151 9.89 13.92 -1.85
N ARG A 152 10.60 13.94 -2.99
CA ARG A 152 12.06 14.01 -3.00
C ARG A 152 12.45 15.34 -2.35
N ARG A 153 13.12 15.32 -1.20
CA ARG A 153 13.67 16.54 -0.58
C ARG A 153 14.47 17.29 -1.65
N ALA A 154 13.93 18.39 -2.16
CA ALA A 154 14.68 19.29 -3.02
C ALA A 154 15.81 19.87 -2.17
N ASN A 155 17.05 19.48 -2.45
CA ASN A 155 18.20 20.20 -1.91
C ASN A 155 18.17 21.61 -2.50
N ASN A 156 17.52 22.53 -1.79
CA ASN A 156 17.65 23.97 -2.01
C ASN A 156 19.06 24.39 -1.59
N SER A 157 20.04 24.05 -2.42
CA SER A 157 21.40 24.56 -2.34
C SER A 157 21.79 24.98 -3.75
N GLN A 158 21.30 26.16 -4.14
CA GLN A 158 21.82 27.10 -5.16
C GLN A 158 20.68 27.79 -5.93
N ARG A 159 19.99 28.70 -5.23
CA ARG A 159 19.65 30.00 -5.83
C ARG A 159 20.08 31.08 -4.86
N ARG A 160 21.40 31.32 -4.78
CA ARG A 160 21.89 32.64 -4.36
C ARG A 160 21.39 33.63 -5.42
N PRO A 161 20.61 34.67 -5.08
CA PRO A 161 20.35 35.74 -6.02
C PRO A 161 21.68 36.44 -6.33
N ASN A 162 22.04 36.53 -7.60
CA ASN A 162 23.14 37.39 -8.06
C ASN A 162 22.80 38.83 -7.68
N LYS A 163 23.55 39.41 -6.73
CA LYS A 163 23.60 40.85 -6.52
C LYS A 163 24.48 41.46 -7.63
N THR A 164 23.87 42.20 -8.53
CA THR A 164 24.58 43.11 -9.43
C THR A 164 24.69 44.49 -8.74
N PRO A 165 25.88 45.12 -8.68
CA PRO A 165 26.09 46.39 -7.98
C PRO A 165 25.91 47.61 -8.91
N SER A 166 25.19 48.63 -8.45
CA SER A 166 25.28 50.03 -8.91
C SER A 166 24.63 50.89 -7.82
N SER A 167 25.40 51.57 -6.96
CA SER A 167 26.03 52.89 -7.13
C SER A 167 25.35 53.89 -6.18
N GLN A 168 26.17 54.42 -5.28
CA GLN A 168 25.95 55.42 -4.24
C GLN A 168 25.00 56.57 -4.58
N GLN A 169 24.15 56.99 -3.63
CA GLN A 169 24.25 58.29 -2.93
C GLN A 169 23.12 58.48 -1.87
N THR A 170 23.54 58.81 -0.65
CA THR A 170 22.78 59.25 0.54
C THR A 170 22.56 60.79 0.56
N PRO A 171 21.88 61.42 1.55
CA PRO A 171 20.55 61.14 2.15
C PRO A 171 19.65 62.42 2.41
N ARG A 172 18.32 62.21 2.57
CA ARG A 172 17.32 62.97 3.41
C ARG A 172 17.00 64.46 3.10
N PRO A 173 15.75 64.94 3.29
CA PRO A 173 15.18 65.20 4.62
C PRO A 173 13.70 64.82 4.86
N PHE A 174 13.40 64.76 6.16
CA PHE A 174 12.11 64.65 6.84
C PHE A 174 11.13 65.79 6.50
N PHE A 175 9.82 65.50 6.39
CA PHE A 175 8.77 66.18 7.19
C PHE A 175 7.39 65.48 7.13
N ASN A 176 6.59 65.76 8.15
CA ASN A 176 5.36 65.13 8.68
C ASN A 176 4.05 65.36 7.92
N GLN A 177 3.04 64.47 8.14
CA GLN A 177 1.67 64.75 8.66
C GLN A 177 0.84 63.43 8.63
N ILE A 178 0.51 62.78 9.75
CA ILE A 178 -0.62 62.95 10.70
C ILE A 178 -2.01 63.02 10.05
N LEU A 179 -2.88 62.03 10.39
CA LEU A 179 -4.23 62.11 11.00
C LEU A 179 -4.87 60.70 10.91
N SER A 180 -4.85 59.87 11.96
CA SER A 180 -5.92 59.67 12.98
C SER A 180 -7.32 59.34 12.41
N TYR A 181 -7.92 58.21 12.80
CA TYR A 181 -9.19 58.17 13.55
C TYR A 181 -9.54 56.76 14.09
N HIS A 182 -10.19 56.78 15.25
CA HIS A 182 -10.50 55.74 16.24
C HIS A 182 -11.51 54.65 15.85
N SER A 183 -11.35 53.46 16.44
CA SER A 183 -12.21 52.92 17.53
C SER A 183 -11.53 51.76 18.22
#